data_AF-A0A497MSM9-F1
#
_entry.id   AF-A0A497MSM9-F1
#
_cell.length_a   1.000
_cell.length_b   1.000
_cell.length_c   1.000
_cell.angle_alpha   90.00
_cell.angle_beta   90.00
_cell.angle_gamma   90.00
#
_symmetry.space_group_name_H-M   'P 1'
#
loop_
_entity.id
_entity.type
_entity.pdbx_description
1 polymer ?
#
loop_
_entity_poly.entity_id
_entity_poly.type
_entity_poly.pdbx_seq_one_letter_code
_entity_poly.pdbx_strand_id
1 'polypeptide(L)' 'MRIKARGIFLMVNVILFAMLFYYIWNVFLPQYEGQTYYDTVEKTVIVVTIMLVIAMVISSAAILMSKEPEEPEIIEVGKH' A
#
# COMPACT_ATOMS: atom_id res chain seq x y z
N MET A 1 -15.46 17.05 0.42
CA MET A 1 -15.45 15.58 0.64
C MET A 1 -14.13 14.89 0.24
N ARG A 2 -13.30 15.45 -0.65
CA ARG A 2 -12.16 14.75 -1.29
C ARG A 2 -10.87 14.62 -0.45
N ILE A 3 -10.57 15.58 0.44
CA ILE A 3 -9.47 15.44 1.42
C ILE A 3 -9.73 14.26 2.38
N LYS A 4 -11.00 14.03 2.75
CA LYS A 4 -11.39 12.85 3.55
C LYS A 4 -11.14 11.54 2.78
N ALA A 5 -11.37 11.51 1.47
CA ALA A 5 -11.14 10.33 0.65
C ALA A 5 -9.65 9.95 0.55
N ARG A 6 -8.74 10.94 0.43
CA ARG A 6 -7.28 10.69 0.47
C ARG A 6 -6.83 10.10 1.80
N GLY A 7 -7.33 10.66 2.91
CA GLY A 7 -7.05 10.14 4.25
C GLY A 7 -7.57 8.71 4.45
N ILE A 8 -8.80 8.42 4.00
CA ILE A 8 -9.38 7.08 4.07
C ILE A 8 -8.59 6.09 3.20
N PHE A 9 -8.22 6.48 1.98
CA PHE A 9 -7.44 5.63 1.09
C PHE A 9 -6.07 5.30 1.66
N LEU A 10 -5.38 6.29 2.25
CA LEU A 10 -4.09 6.09 2.92
C LEU A 10 -4.24 5.20 4.16
N MET A 11 -5.30 5.39 4.95
CA MET A 11 -5.63 4.54 6.10
C MET A 11 -5.86 3.09 5.69
N VAL A 12 -6.68 2.85 4.66
CA VAL A 12 -6.95 1.51 4.14
C VAL A 12 -5.67 0.86 3.62
N ASN A 13 -4.84 1.61 2.89
CA ASN A 13 -3.57 1.12 2.36
C ASN A 13 -2.63 0.65 3.50
N VAL A 14 -2.49 1.46 4.56
CA VAL A 14 -1.70 1.09 5.75
C VAL A 14 -2.22 -0.17 6.42
N ILE A 15 -3.56 -0.29 6.58
CA ILE A 15 -4.19 -1.46 7.18
C ILE A 15 -3.91 -2.72 6.34
N LEU A 16 -4.05 -2.64 5.02
CA LEU A 16 -3.80 -3.76 4.12
C LEU A 16 -2.33 -4.22 4.18
N PHE A 17 -1.38 -3.27 4.19
CA PHE A 17 0.03 -3.59 4.42
C PHE A 17 0.24 -4.27 5.77
N ALA A 18 -0.33 -3.75 6.86
CA ALA A 18 -0.20 -4.36 8.18
C ALA A 18 -0.76 -5.79 8.23
N MET A 19 -1.91 -6.03 7.60
CA MET A 19 -2.51 -7.36 7.49
C MET A 19 -1.60 -8.32 6.69
N LEU A 20 -1.02 -7.85 5.59
CA LEU A 20 -0.10 -8.65 4.77
C LEU A 20 1.17 -9.02 5.56
N PHE A 21 1.75 -8.07 6.29
CA PHE A 21 2.88 -8.33 7.19
C PHE A 21 2.54 -9.39 8.24
N TYR A 22 1.40 -9.21 8.91
CA TYR A 22 0.95 -10.17 9.91
C TYR A 22 0.81 -11.57 9.31
N TYR A 23 0.16 -11.69 8.15
CA TYR A 23 -0.03 -12.96 7.46
C TYR A 23 1.30 -13.63 7.09
N ILE A 24 2.23 -12.88 6.48
CA ILE A 24 3.51 -13.42 6.02
C ILE A 24 4.30 -14.02 7.20
N TRP A 25 4.35 -13.31 8.32
CA TRP A 25 5.19 -13.71 9.47
C TRP A 25 4.51 -14.67 10.43
N ASN A 26 3.19 -14.59 10.62
CA ASN A 26 2.48 -15.38 11.64
C ASN A 26 1.67 -16.54 11.06
N VAL A 27 1.48 -16.59 9.73
CA VAL A 27 0.70 -17.65 9.07
C VAL A 27 1.54 -18.35 8.01
N PHE A 28 2.13 -17.62 7.07
CA PHE A 28 2.88 -18.21 5.96
C PHE A 28 4.22 -18.79 6.40
N LEU A 29 5.10 -18.02 7.05
CA LEU A 29 6.43 -18.48 7.44
C LEU A 29 6.41 -19.71 8.38
N PRO A 30 5.53 -19.76 9.41
CA PRO A 30 5.47 -20.92 10.31
C PRO A 30 5.07 -22.23 9.62
N GLN A 31 4.35 -22.19 8.48
CA GLN A 31 3.99 -23.40 7.73
C GLN A 31 5.21 -24.14 7.17
N TYR A 32 6.35 -23.47 7.08
CA TYR A 32 7.59 -24.05 6.57
C TYR A 32 8.54 -24.48 7.69
N GLU A 33 8.21 -24.23 8.96
CA GLU A 33 9.04 -24.66 10.08
C GLU A 33 9.24 -26.19 10.06
N GLY A 34 10.49 -26.63 10.22
CA GLY A 34 10.86 -28.04 10.15
C GLY A 34 11.09 -28.59 8.74
N GLN A 35 10.86 -27.79 7.69
CA GLN A 35 11.21 -28.17 6.31
C GLN A 35 12.69 -27.87 6.02
N THR A 36 13.32 -28.68 5.15
CA THR A 36 14.74 -28.54 4.77
C THR A 36 15.07 -27.21 4.08
N TYR A 37 14.06 -26.54 3.51
CA TYR A 37 14.20 -25.29 2.77
C TYR A 37 13.73 -24.06 3.57
N TYR A 38 13.43 -24.22 4.86
CA TYR A 38 12.99 -23.13 5.74
C TYR A 38 13.91 -21.92 5.68
N ASP A 39 15.23 -22.10 5.87
CA ASP A 39 16.22 -21.01 5.82
C ASP A 39 16.18 -20.20 4.52
N THR A 40 15.89 -20.87 3.40
CA THR A 40 15.81 -20.20 2.08
C THR A 40 14.51 -19.41 1.96
N VAL A 41 13.40 -19.97 2.45
CA VAL A 41 12.10 -19.31 2.49
C VAL A 41 12.14 -18.11 3.44
N GLU A 42 12.71 -18.25 4.63
CA GLU A 42 12.89 -17.17 5.61
C GLU A 42 13.65 -15.99 5.01
N LYS A 43 14.81 -16.25 4.40
CA LYS A 43 15.60 -15.21 3.72
C LYS A 43 14.82 -14.52 2.61
N THR A 44 14.06 -15.29 1.83
CA THR A 44 13.21 -14.75 0.76
C THR A 44 12.09 -13.89 1.35
N VAL A 45 11.44 -14.33 2.42
CA VAL A 45 10.42 -13.59 3.15
C VAL A 45 10.97 -12.27 3.68
N ILE A 46 12.18 -12.26 4.24
CA ILE A 46 12.84 -11.03 4.70
C ILE A 46 13.05 -10.05 3.54
N VAL A 47 13.57 -10.52 2.40
CA VAL A 47 13.80 -9.67 1.21
C VAL A 47 12.48 -9.09 0.68
N VAL A 48 11.44 -9.93 0.56
CA VAL A 48 10.10 -9.50 0.14
C VAL A 48 9.51 -8.49 1.12
N THR A 49 9.70 -8.70 2.42
CA THR A 49 9.26 -7.79 3.47
C THR A 49 9.92 -6.41 3.33
N ILE A 50 11.22 -6.35 3.07
CA ILE A 50 11.94 -5.09 2.82
C ILE A 50 11.38 -4.39 1.58
N MET A 51 11.18 -5.12 0.48
CA MET A 51 10.58 -4.57 -0.74
C MET A 51 9.16 -4.02 -0.50
N LEU A 52 8.36 -4.70 0.32
CA LEU A 52 7.02 -4.25 0.72
C LEU A 52 7.07 -2.95 1.52
N VAL A 53 8.00 -2.81 2.48
CA VAL A 53 8.18 -1.53 3.20
C VAL A 53 8.47 -0.40 2.21
N ILE A 54 9.40 -0.62 1.28
CA ILE A 54 9.76 0.39 0.27
C ILE A 54 8.55 0.74 -0.60
N ALA A 55 7.80 -0.26 -1.06
CA ALA A 55 6.59 -0.05 -1.85
C ALA A 55 5.52 0.75 -1.09
N MET A 56 5.33 0.46 0.20
CA MET A 56 4.41 1.19 1.07
C MET A 56 4.80 2.67 1.21
N VAL A 57 6.09 2.95 1.40
CA VAL A 57 6.62 4.32 1.52
C VAL A 57 6.42 5.09 0.22
N ILE A 58 6.78 4.49 -0.93
CA ILE A 58 6.62 5.12 -2.25
C ILE A 58 5.15 5.38 -2.55
N SER A 59 4.27 4.38 -2.33
CA SER A 59 2.83 4.51 -2.55
C SER A 59 2.21 5.60 -1.68
N SER A 60 2.59 5.64 -0.40
CA SER A 60 2.11 6.67 0.53
C SER A 60 2.57 8.07 0.12
N ALA A 61 3.84 8.23 -0.28
CA ALA A 61 4.38 9.48 -0.78
C ALA A 61 3.68 9.93 -2.07
N ALA A 62 3.43 9.02 -3.01
CA ALA A 62 2.73 9.30 -4.26
C ALA A 62 1.29 9.78 -4.02
N ILE A 63 0.56 9.17 -3.08
CA ILE A 63 -0.79 9.61 -2.69
C ILE A 63 -0.76 11.04 -2.14
N LEU A 64 0.23 11.36 -1.30
CA LEU A 64 0.41 12.70 -0.72
C LEU A 64 0.82 13.75 -1.76
N MET A 65 1.65 13.38 -2.74
CA MET A 65 2.15 14.28 -3.79
C MET A 65 1.20 14.44 -4.98
N SER A 66 0.18 13.58 -5.11
CA SER A 66 -0.78 13.66 -6.21
C SER A 66 -1.48 15.03 -6.21
N LYS A 67 -1.25 15.84 -7.26
CA LYS A 67 -2.04 17.06 -7.49
C LYS A 67 -3.47 16.68 -7.81
N GLU A 68 -4.42 17.45 -7.28
CA GLU A 68 -5.84 17.24 -7.57
C GLU A 68 -6.07 17.44 -9.07
N PRO A 69 -6.86 16.59 -9.75
CA PRO A 69 -7.31 16.92 -11.09
C PRO A 69 -8.10 18.22 -11.01
N GLU A 70 -7.65 19.25 -11.72
CA GLU A 70 -8.40 20.49 -11.87
C GLU A 70 -9.78 20.13 -12.40
N GLU A 71 -10.84 20.49 -11.66
CA GLU A 71 -12.20 20.34 -12.17
C GLU A 71 -12.26 21.13 -13.48
N PRO A 72 -12.77 20.54 -14.58
CA PRO A 72 -12.93 21.30 -15.80
C PRO A 72 -13.82 22.50 -15.47
N GLU A 73 -13.28 23.71 -15.65
CA GLU A 73 -14.08 24.94 -15.58
C GLU A 73 -15.29 24.74 -16.48
N ILE A 74 -16.47 24.65 -15.87
CA ILE A 74 -17.72 24.66 -16.62
C ILE A 74 -17.82 26.08 -17.17
N ILE A 75 -17.33 26.28 -18.39
CA ILE A 75 -17.58 27.51 -19.13
C ILE A 75 -19.09 27.56 -19.35
N GLU A 76 -19.81 28.39 -18.60
CA GLU A 76 -21.20 28.74 -18.89
C GLU A 76 -21.23 29.47 -20.23
N VAL A 77 -21.26 28.69 -21.32
CA VAL A 77 -21.56 29.19 -22.66
C VAL A 77 -23.05 29.47 -22.69
N GLY A 78 -23.45 30.71 -22.40
CA GLY A 78 -24.77 31.19 -22.78
C GLY A 78 -25.44 32.14 -21.79
N LYS A 79 -25.07 33.42 -21.86
CA LYS A 79 -26.04 34.51 -21.73
C LYS A 79 -25.84 35.48 -22.89
N HIS A 80 -26.58 35.25 -23.96
CA HIS A 80 -26.94 36.27 -24.94
C HIS A 80 -28.46 36.48 -24.86
#